data_AF-A7AR83-F1
#
_entry.id   AF-A7AR83-F1
#
_cell.length_a   1.000
_cell.length_b   1.000
_cell.length_c   1.000
_cell.angle_alpha   90.00
_cell.angle_beta   90.00
_cell.angle_gamma   90.00
#
_symmetry.space_group_name_H-M   'P 1'
#
loop_
_entity.id
_entity.type
_entity.pdbx_description
1 polymer ?
#
loop_
_entity_poly.entity_id
_entity_poly.type
_entity_poly.pdbx_seq_one_letter_code
_entity_poly.pdbx_strand_id
1 'polypeptide(L)'
;MFCAIFSRAFATHNNSVSILQQHYNRLPIRKKFIRAIKRGTLIWDRGQVKIPPLLCEGYDPPKHCLLPNEKHRRNQYRGRFENLKSKRVSFYD
;
A
#
# COMPACT_ATOMS: atom_id res chain seq x y z
N MET A 1 -31.91 -5.20 -39.65
CA MET A 1 -30.87 -6.02 -38.99
C MET A 1 -29.52 -5.38 -39.28
N PHE A 2 -28.89 -4.73 -38.31
CA PHE A 2 -27.55 -4.15 -38.49
C PHE A 2 -26.54 -4.96 -37.70
N CYS A 3 -25.66 -5.65 -38.41
CA CYS A 3 -24.54 -6.39 -37.83
C CYS A 3 -23.48 -5.37 -37.39
N ALA A 4 -23.35 -5.15 -36.08
CA ALA A 4 -22.24 -4.38 -35.54
C ALA A 4 -20.95 -5.21 -35.70
N ILE A 5 -20.17 -4.88 -36.72
CA ILE A 5 -18.81 -5.40 -36.89
C ILE A 5 -17.99 -4.86 -35.71
N PHE A 6 -17.77 -5.70 -34.70
CA PHE A 6 -16.78 -5.43 -33.66
C PHE A 6 -15.40 -5.45 -34.29
N SER A 7 -14.98 -4.30 -34.83
CA SER A 7 -13.58 -4.06 -35.17
C SER A 7 -12.76 -4.17 -33.89
N ARG A 8 -12.10 -5.32 -33.69
CA ARG A 8 -11.05 -5.49 -32.69
C ARG A 8 -9.95 -4.47 -33.03
N ALA A 9 -9.94 -3.34 -32.34
CA ALA A 9 -8.83 -2.41 -32.43
C ALA A 9 -7.56 -3.15 -31.99
N PHE A 10 -6.69 -3.49 -32.94
CA PHE A 10 -5.36 -4.01 -32.61
C PHE A 10 -4.57 -2.91 -31.92
N ALA A 11 -3.86 -3.27 -30.85
CA ALA A 11 -3.09 -2.33 -30.04
C ALA A 11 -2.10 -1.56 -30.92
N THR A 12 -2.29 -0.25 -31.02
CA THR A 12 -1.43 0.64 -31.80
C THR A 12 -0.03 0.69 -31.17
N HIS A 13 0.99 0.76 -32.03
CA HIS A 13 2.42 0.73 -31.66
C HIS A 13 2.87 1.91 -30.78
N ASN A 14 2.02 2.93 -30.60
CA ASN A 14 2.28 4.06 -29.69
C ASN A 14 2.21 3.68 -28.21
N ASN A 15 1.60 2.55 -27.86
CA ASN A 15 1.48 2.04 -26.49
C ASN A 15 1.80 0.53 -26.40
N SER A 16 2.63 0.02 -27.31
CA SER A 16 2.99 -1.40 -27.33
C SER A 16 3.95 -1.74 -26.19
N VAL A 17 3.40 -2.22 -25.08
CA VAL A 17 4.20 -2.81 -24.00
C VAL A 17 4.71 -4.18 -24.45
N SER A 18 5.95 -4.52 -24.11
CA SER A 18 6.54 -5.84 -24.44
C SER A 18 5.62 -6.97 -23.95
N ILE A 19 5.60 -8.11 -24.66
CA ILE A 19 4.72 -9.24 -24.31
C ILE A 19 4.96 -9.73 -22.88
N LEU A 20 6.22 -9.67 -22.43
CA LEU A 20 6.63 -9.97 -21.06
C LEU A 20 6.04 -8.97 -20.06
N GLN A 21 6.09 -7.67 -20.37
CA GLN A 21 5.47 -6.65 -19.54
C GLN A 21 3.95 -6.79 -19.50
N GLN A 22 3.31 -7.17 -20.60
CA GLN A 22 1.87 -7.47 -20.63
C GLN A 22 1.53 -8.66 -19.73
N HIS A 23 2.36 -9.72 -19.75
CA HIS A 23 2.21 -10.87 -18.85
C HIS A 23 2.27 -10.42 -17.38
N TYR A 24 3.31 -9.69 -16.99
CA TYR A 24 3.44 -9.16 -15.62
C TYR A 24 2.30 -8.21 -15.26
N ASN A 25 1.82 -7.39 -16.20
CA ASN A 25 0.68 -6.49 -16.00
C ASN A 25 -0.64 -7.23 -15.73
N ARG A 26 -0.80 -8.44 -16.27
CA ARG A 26 -2.00 -9.28 -16.08
C ARG A 26 -2.01 -10.01 -14.74
N LEU A 27 -0.85 -10.23 -14.12
CA LEU A 27 -0.75 -10.99 -12.86
C LEU A 27 -1.62 -10.39 -11.74
N PRO A 28 -2.38 -11.22 -11.00
CA PRO A 28 -3.27 -10.74 -9.94
C PRO A 28 -2.49 -10.09 -8.78
N ILE A 29 -1.28 -10.59 -8.49
CA ILE A 29 -0.41 -10.06 -7.45
C ILE A 29 -0.02 -8.60 -7.72
N ARG A 30 0.29 -8.25 -8.98
CA ARG A 30 0.60 -6.88 -9.37
C ARG A 30 -0.59 -5.95 -9.18
N LYS A 31 -1.79 -6.41 -9.54
CA LYS A 31 -3.04 -5.65 -9.31
C LYS A 31 -3.28 -5.41 -7.82
N LYS A 32 -3.02 -6.40 -6.95
CA LYS A 32 -3.14 -6.28 -5.49
C LYS A 32 -2.20 -5.20 -4.95
N PHE A 33 -0.93 -5.21 -5.36
CA PHE A 33 0.05 -4.21 -4.92
C PHE A 33 -0.26 -2.81 -5.44
N ILE A 34 -0.65 -2.66 -6.71
CA ILE A 34 -1.06 -1.35 -7.25
C ILE A 34 -2.26 -0.80 -6.47
N ARG A 35 -3.26 -1.63 -6.15
CA ARG A 35 -4.39 -1.20 -5.32
C ARG A 35 -3.96 -0.76 -3.93
N ALA A 36 -3.05 -1.49 -3.29
CA ALA A 36 -2.52 -1.15 -1.97
C ALA A 36 -1.72 0.18 -1.99
N ILE A 37 -0.92 0.41 -3.03
CA ILE A 37 -0.20 1.66 -3.23
C ILE A 37 -1.18 2.81 -3.43
N LYS A 38 -2.16 2.65 -4.33
CA LYS A 38 -3.20 3.66 -4.57
C LYS A 38 -3.99 3.98 -3.30
N ARG A 39 -4.27 2.97 -2.47
CA ARG A 39 -4.94 3.14 -1.16
C ARG A 39 -4.06 3.81 -0.10
N GLY A 40 -2.75 3.93 -0.32
CA GLY A 40 -1.80 4.47 0.66
C GLY A 40 -1.42 3.48 1.77
N THR A 41 -1.81 2.21 1.66
CA THR A 41 -1.42 1.16 2.63
C THR A 41 0.01 0.67 2.41
N LEU A 42 0.55 0.87 1.21
CA LEU A 42 1.94 0.58 0.83
C LEU A 42 2.52 1.78 0.09
N ILE A 43 3.83 2.00 0.21
CA ILE A 43 4.55 3.08 -0.48
C ILE A 43 5.43 2.47 -1.56
N TRP A 44 5.43 3.06 -2.75
CA TRP A 44 6.41 2.77 -3.78
C TRP A 44 7.57 3.75 -3.65
N ASP A 45 8.77 3.24 -3.35
CA ASP A 45 9.97 4.06 -3.18
C ASP A 45 11.17 3.38 -3.83
N ARG A 46 11.89 4.11 -4.70
CA ARG A 46 13.10 3.65 -5.42
C ARG A 46 12.99 2.26 -6.05
N GLY A 47 11.83 1.93 -6.62
CA GLY A 47 11.61 0.64 -7.28
C GLY A 47 11.19 -0.51 -6.36
N GLN A 48 10.99 -0.24 -5.05
CA GLN A 48 10.58 -1.24 -4.07
C GLN A 48 9.25 -0.85 -3.43
N VAL A 49 8.43 -1.86 -3.13
CA VAL A 49 7.23 -1.71 -2.29
C VAL A 49 7.66 -1.75 -0.83
N LYS A 50 7.42 -0.67 -0.09
CA LYS A 50 7.72 -0.54 1.34
C LYS A 50 6.43 -0.41 2.15
N ILE A 51 6.47 -0.88 3.39
CA ILE A 51 5.42 -0.61 4.36
C ILE A 51 5.56 0.87 4.79
N PRO A 52 4.47 1.66 4.83
CA PRO A 52 4.54 3.04 5.26
C PRO A 52 5.12 3.13 6.67
N PRO A 53 5.93 4.15 6.99
CA PRO A 53 6.37 4.36 8.36
C PRO A 53 5.12 4.56 9.24
N LEU A 54 4.96 3.69 10.23
CA LEU A 54 3.95 3.85 11.27
C LEU A 54 4.41 5.03 12.15
N LEU A 55 3.61 6.09 12.22
CA LEU A 55 3.78 7.16 13.20
C LEU A 55 3.48 6.59 14.59
N CYS A 56 4.46 5.93 15.21
CA CYS A 56 4.36 5.38 16.57
C CYS A 56 4.52 6.47 17.66
N GLU A 57 4.68 7.73 17.26
CA GLU A 57 4.87 8.86 18.15
C GLU A 57 3.68 8.99 19.12
N GLY A 58 3.98 9.03 20.41
CA GLY A 58 2.96 9.20 21.44
C GLY A 58 2.26 7.92 21.88
N TYR A 59 2.71 6.73 21.50
CA TYR A 59 2.19 5.43 21.98
C TYR A 59 3.27 4.61 22.70
N ASP A 60 2.85 3.84 23.69
CA ASP A 60 3.76 2.98 24.46
C ASP A 60 4.32 1.86 23.57
N PRO A 61 5.66 1.72 23.48
CA PRO A 61 6.27 0.58 22.80
C PRO A 61 5.93 -0.74 23.52
N PRO A 62 6.02 -1.89 22.82
CA PRO A 62 5.84 -3.19 23.45
C PRO A 62 6.78 -3.39 24.66
N LYS A 63 6.29 -4.05 25.72
CA LYS A 63 7.04 -4.22 26.99
C LYS A 63 8.44 -4.83 26.85
N HIS A 64 8.66 -5.63 25.81
CA HIS A 64 9.95 -6.26 25.53
C HIS A 64 10.95 -5.31 24.84
N CYS A 65 10.47 -4.21 24.25
CA CYS A 65 11.28 -3.14 23.69
C CYS A 65 11.64 -2.07 24.73
N LEU A 66 11.05 -2.12 25.94
CA LEU A 66 11.31 -1.18 27.02
C LEU A 66 12.56 -1.57 27.81
N LEU A 67 13.35 -0.57 28.18
CA LEU A 67 14.46 -0.71 29.11
C LEU A 67 13.93 -1.18 30.49
N PRO A 68 14.72 -1.94 31.27
CA PRO A 68 14.30 -2.43 32.59
C PRO A 68 13.76 -1.33 33.52
N ASN A 69 14.37 -0.14 33.45
CA ASN A 69 14.01 1.02 34.28
C ASN A 69 12.73 1.73 33.79
N GLU A 70 12.32 1.51 32.53
CA GLU A 70 11.16 2.17 31.92
C GLU A 70 9.89 1.30 31.99
N LYS A 71 10.00 0.02 32.35
CA LYS A 71 8.88 -0.93 32.47
C LYS A 71 7.77 -0.51 33.45
N HIS A 72 8.07 0.40 34.37
CA HIS A 72 7.17 0.83 35.44
C HIS A 72 6.60 2.25 35.26
N ARG A 73 6.90 2.95 34.15
CA ARG A 73 6.29 4.26 33.88
C ARG A 73 4.79 4.09 33.60
N ARG A 74 3.95 4.73 34.40
CA ARG A 74 2.50 4.81 34.18
C ARG A 74 2.19 6.03 33.30
N ASN A 75 1.53 5.79 32.16
CA ASN A 75 0.74 6.77 31.39
C ASN A 75 1.50 7.96 30.77
N GLN A 76 2.70 7.76 30.21
CA GLN A 76 3.40 8.83 29.48
C GLN A 76 2.86 9.03 28.04
N TYR A 77 2.11 8.06 27.53
CA TYR A 77 1.70 7.98 26.13
C TYR A 77 0.16 7.91 25.98
N ARG A 78 -0.35 8.28 24.80
CA ARG A 78 -1.78 8.34 24.44
C ARG A 78 -2.48 6.97 24.51
N GLY A 79 -1.73 5.87 24.55
CA GLY A 79 -2.24 4.50 24.68
C GLY A 79 -1.18 3.45 24.36
N ARG A 80 -1.58 2.17 24.33
CA ARG A 80 -0.70 1.05 23.92
C ARG A 80 -0.47 1.04 22.42
N PHE A 81 0.62 0.43 21.96
CA PHE A 81 0.90 0.18 20.54
C PHE A 81 -0.29 -0.44 19.78
N GLU A 82 -1.06 -1.33 20.41
CA GLU A 82 -2.27 -1.95 19.83
C GLU A 82 -3.37 -0.93 19.47
N ASN A 83 -3.38 0.23 20.16
CA ASN A 83 -4.33 1.31 19.91
C ASN A 83 -3.90 2.21 18.75
N LEU A 84 -2.73 1.95 18.15
CA LEU A 84 -2.22 2.71 17.01
C LEU A 84 -3.12 2.44 15.79
N LYS A 85 -3.99 3.40 15.48
CA LYS A 85 -4.79 3.34 14.25
C LYS A 85 -3.90 3.72 13.07
N SER A 86 -3.83 2.86 12.07
CA SER A 86 -3.24 3.21 10.78
C SER A 86 -3.85 4.50 10.25
N LYS A 87 -3.03 5.41 9.70
CA LYS A 87 -3.50 6.65 9.08
C LYS A 87 -4.58 6.31 8.04
N ARG A 88 -5.83 6.73 8.28
CA ARG A 88 -6.91 6.59 7.30
C ARG A 88 -6.68 7.64 6.22
N VAL A 89 -6.27 7.21 5.03
CA VAL A 89 -6.17 8.10 3.86
C VAL A 89 -7.58 8.22 3.29
N SER A 90 -8.23 9.35 3.50
CA SER A 90 -9.45 9.72 2.78
C SER A 90 -9.06 10.32 1.43
N PHE A 91 -9.58 9.75 0.34
CA PHE A 91 -9.50 10.36 -0.97
C PHE A 91 -10.62 11.39 -1.07
N TYR A 92 -10.31 12.63 -1.47
CA TYR A 92 -11.33 13.53 -2.01
C TYR A 92 -11.62 13.03 -3.43
N ASP A 93 -12.90 12.76 -3.71
CA ASP A 93 -13.40 12.39 -5.05
C ASP A 93 -13.31 13.58 -6.01
#